data_AF-A0A1C6FMN0-F1
#
_entry.id   AF-A0A1C6FMN0-F1
#
_cell.length_a   1.000
_cell.length_b   1.000
_cell.length_c   1.000
_cell.angle_alpha   90.00
_cell.angle_beta   90.00
_cell.angle_gamma   90.00
#
_symmetry.space_group_name_H-M   'P 1'
#
loop_
_entity.id
_entity.type
_entity.pdbx_description
1 polymer ?
#
loop_
_entity_poly.entity_id
_entity_poly.type
_entity_poly.pdbx_seq_one_letter_code
_entity_poly.pdbx_strand_id
1 'polypeptide(L)'
;MAETNTTVTETNKAENGSTGAYGGDPTQAVKGGANLPEKAVSTSEPEQTAKTFTQAELDAIVKQRLERQAKGQPSKEEMEAFRKWQDSQKTAEQLSQEKISAAENGRADAEKKLTLHNTDRISTAANTTPAEQYTRATVNGNMGTVRVHFYVDDVGTWQNLPIDYTSWHAGQKGKADAYGSAAGNMQTISIECIMNGSGDKKDCQARDNAARLTAYLLDTYGGDLYTHNYWCNVRNEKKGSIEALNKLDDGYKNCPVYIRPKWDSFTELVKSYRKNNTKLFYVQVGAFSSRENAEAYLAKVKKYYPGAFIKVM
;
A
#
# COMPACT_ATOMS: atom_id res chain seq x y z
N MET A 1 -31.87 27.50 -0.28
CA MET A 1 -31.39 26.61 0.80
C MET A 1 -32.49 25.60 1.04
N ALA A 2 -32.39 24.43 0.40
CA ALA A 2 -33.36 23.35 0.54
C ALA A 2 -32.59 22.16 1.11
N GLU A 3 -32.82 21.88 2.39
CA GLU A 3 -32.27 20.71 3.07
C GLU A 3 -33.17 19.51 2.78
N THR A 4 -32.55 18.44 2.30
CA THR A 4 -33.20 17.18 1.95
C THR A 4 -33.17 16.27 3.19
N ASN A 5 -34.33 16.00 3.78
CA ASN A 5 -34.49 15.02 4.85
C ASN A 5 -34.35 13.60 4.28
N THR A 6 -33.50 12.79 4.90
CA THR A 6 -33.33 11.37 4.57
C THR A 6 -34.01 10.52 5.64
N THR A 7 -34.97 9.69 5.24
CA THR A 7 -35.67 8.73 6.11
C THR A 7 -34.96 7.39 6.07
N VAL A 8 -34.57 6.84 7.22
CA VAL A 8 -34.00 5.48 7.34
C VAL A 8 -34.90 4.64 8.24
N THR A 9 -35.39 3.52 7.72
CA THR A 9 -36.16 2.51 8.45
C THR A 9 -35.23 1.35 8.80
N GLU A 10 -34.84 1.22 10.07
CA GLU A 10 -34.19 0.01 10.61
C GLU A 10 -35.22 -0.93 11.23
N THR A 11 -35.23 -2.19 10.79
CA THR A 11 -35.98 -3.27 11.44
C THR A 11 -35.08 -3.94 12.48
N ASN A 12 -35.43 -3.76 13.76
CA ASN A 12 -34.78 -4.43 14.87
C ASN A 12 -35.34 -5.84 15.05
N LYS A 13 -34.47 -6.86 15.03
CA LYS A 13 -34.60 -8.07 15.84
C LYS A 13 -33.23 -8.45 16.42
N ALA A 14 -33.01 -8.07 17.66
CA ALA A 14 -32.19 -8.83 18.61
C ALA A 14 -33.04 -10.05 19.07
N GLU A 15 -32.53 -11.19 19.55
CA GLU A 15 -31.58 -11.41 20.66
C GLU A 15 -30.92 -12.80 20.46
N ASN A 16 -29.60 -12.96 20.61
CA ASN A 16 -28.81 -13.14 21.85
C ASN A 16 -28.93 -14.54 22.50
N GLY A 17 -27.81 -15.24 22.73
CA GLY A 17 -27.76 -16.40 23.64
C GLY A 17 -26.64 -17.41 23.42
N SER A 18 -25.48 -17.16 24.02
CA SER A 18 -24.35 -18.08 24.18
C SER A 18 -24.62 -19.17 25.25
N THR A 19 -24.07 -20.38 25.10
CA THR A 19 -23.17 -21.09 26.07
C THR A 19 -23.17 -22.62 25.88
N GLY A 20 -22.00 -23.25 26.08
CA GLY A 20 -21.90 -24.57 26.74
C GLY A 20 -21.73 -25.83 25.87
N ALA A 21 -20.70 -26.61 26.19
CA ALA A 21 -20.28 -27.85 25.53
C ALA A 21 -20.93 -29.13 26.13
N TYR A 22 -20.73 -30.26 25.42
CA TYR A 22 -20.91 -31.70 25.76
C TYR A 22 -22.21 -32.42 25.35
N GLY A 23 -22.08 -33.30 24.34
CA GLY A 23 -22.40 -34.74 24.40
C GLY A 23 -23.86 -35.23 24.35
N GLY A 24 -24.18 -36.06 23.34
CA GLY A 24 -25.19 -37.13 23.42
C GLY A 24 -26.34 -37.07 22.41
N ASP A 25 -26.34 -38.00 21.46
CA ASP A 25 -27.47 -38.44 20.62
C ASP A 25 -28.17 -39.65 21.30
N PRO A 26 -29.30 -40.23 20.85
CA PRO A 26 -30.56 -39.76 20.24
C PRO A 26 -31.80 -40.20 21.09
N THR A 27 -33.00 -39.96 20.54
CA THR A 27 -34.30 -40.63 20.82
C THR A 27 -35.19 -40.05 21.93
N GLN A 28 -36.30 -39.43 21.53
CA GLN A 28 -37.64 -40.00 21.69
C GLN A 28 -38.72 -39.08 21.10
N ALA A 29 -39.59 -39.69 20.31
CA ALA A 29 -40.86 -39.15 19.87
C ALA A 29 -41.82 -38.94 21.05
N VAL A 30 -42.86 -38.12 20.88
CA VAL A 30 -44.28 -38.49 21.11
C VAL A 30 -45.19 -37.28 20.81
N LYS A 31 -46.09 -37.50 19.83
CA LYS A 31 -47.55 -37.24 19.78
C LYS A 31 -48.06 -35.99 20.51
N GLY A 32 -48.84 -35.09 19.91
CA GLY A 32 -49.94 -35.29 18.98
C GLY A 32 -51.20 -34.62 19.55
N GLY A 33 -52.15 -34.22 18.72
CA GLY A 33 -53.48 -33.81 19.17
C GLY A 33 -54.01 -32.56 18.47
N ALA A 34 -54.90 -32.79 17.51
CA ALA A 34 -55.61 -31.80 16.70
C ALA A 34 -56.55 -30.88 17.49
N ASN A 35 -56.73 -29.65 17.02
CA ASN A 35 -57.97 -29.22 16.35
C ASN A 35 -57.93 -27.73 16.00
N LEU A 36 -58.10 -27.44 14.72
CA LEU A 36 -58.43 -26.11 14.21
C LEU A 36 -59.92 -25.84 14.41
N PRO A 37 -60.31 -24.63 14.79
CA PRO A 37 -61.54 -24.04 14.29
C PRO A 37 -61.24 -22.82 13.41
N GLU A 38 -61.83 -22.83 12.23
CA GLU A 38 -61.92 -21.69 11.31
C GLU A 38 -62.80 -20.58 11.92
N LYS A 39 -62.24 -19.36 12.06
CA LYS A 39 -62.83 -18.12 11.54
C LYS A 39 -61.94 -16.92 11.88
N ALA A 40 -61.66 -16.14 10.84
CA ALA A 40 -60.81 -14.96 10.84
C ALA A 40 -61.31 -13.83 11.76
N VAL A 41 -60.38 -13.19 12.48
CA VAL A 41 -60.38 -11.74 12.71
C VAL A 41 -58.95 -11.26 12.54
N SER A 42 -58.66 -10.68 11.38
CA SER A 42 -57.49 -9.84 11.16
C SER A 42 -57.67 -8.56 12.01
N THR A 43 -57.17 -8.57 13.24
CA THR A 43 -56.96 -7.34 14.00
C THR A 43 -55.77 -6.62 13.39
N SER A 44 -56.04 -5.60 12.57
CA SER A 44 -55.05 -4.61 12.15
C SER A 44 -54.39 -4.00 13.39
N GLU A 45 -53.08 -4.18 13.54
CA GLU A 45 -52.30 -3.37 14.47
C GLU A 45 -52.52 -1.89 14.13
N PRO A 46 -52.67 -0.99 15.11
CA PRO A 46 -52.77 0.43 14.82
C PRO A 46 -51.46 0.88 14.17
N GLU A 47 -51.55 1.52 12.99
CA GLU A 47 -50.43 2.20 12.34
C GLU A 47 -49.70 3.06 13.38
N GLN A 48 -48.50 2.64 13.79
CA GLN A 48 -47.63 3.49 14.57
C GLN A 48 -47.26 4.67 13.69
N THR A 49 -47.81 5.83 14.02
CA THR A 49 -47.43 7.10 13.40
C THR A 49 -45.91 7.24 13.47
N ALA A 50 -45.29 7.43 12.31
CA ALA A 50 -43.85 7.62 12.21
C ALA A 50 -43.44 8.82 13.08
N LYS A 51 -42.72 8.55 14.18
CA LYS A 51 -42.17 9.59 15.03
C LYS A 51 -41.07 10.32 14.26
N THR A 52 -41.31 11.58 13.94
CA THR A 52 -40.29 12.47 13.38
C THR A 52 -39.45 13.02 14.53
N PHE A 53 -38.13 12.84 14.44
CA PHE A 53 -37.18 13.40 15.40
C PHE A 53 -36.55 14.66 14.83
N THR A 54 -36.36 15.67 15.67
CA THR A 54 -35.49 16.80 15.38
C THR A 54 -34.02 16.36 15.42
N GLN A 55 -33.12 17.11 14.76
CA GLN A 55 -31.68 16.82 14.79
C GLN A 55 -31.13 16.79 16.23
N ALA A 56 -31.61 17.68 17.10
CA ALA A 56 -31.21 17.71 18.50
C ALA A 56 -31.62 16.45 19.28
N GLU A 57 -32.80 15.88 18.99
CA GLU A 57 -33.25 14.62 19.60
C GLU A 57 -32.44 13.44 19.08
N LEU A 58 -32.11 13.43 17.79
CA LEU A 58 -31.20 12.45 17.17
C LEU A 58 -29.81 12.49 17.83
N ASP A 59 -29.23 13.67 17.98
CA ASP A 59 -27.92 13.87 18.62
C ASP A 59 -27.95 13.40 20.08
N ALA A 60 -29.04 13.69 20.81
CA ALA A 60 -29.22 13.23 22.19
C ALA A 60 -29.33 11.69 22.28
N ILE A 61 -30.07 11.05 21.37
CA ILE A 61 -30.21 9.59 21.30
C ILE A 61 -28.86 8.95 20.97
N VAL A 62 -28.11 9.49 20.01
CA VAL A 62 -26.78 9.00 19.63
C VAL A 62 -25.82 9.14 20.81
N LYS A 63 -25.80 10.30 21.48
CA LYS A 63 -24.97 10.52 22.66
C LYS A 63 -25.28 9.51 23.76
N GLN A 64 -26.56 9.27 24.06
CA GLN A 64 -26.96 8.31 25.08
C GLN A 64 -26.57 6.86 24.71
N ARG A 65 -26.61 6.51 23.42
CA ARG A 65 -26.15 5.19 22.93
C ARG A 65 -24.63 5.04 23.06
N LEU A 66 -23.87 6.08 22.69
CA LEU A 66 -22.42 6.12 22.84
C LEU A 66 -21.99 6.02 24.31
N GLU A 67 -22.65 6.76 25.21
CA GLU A 67 -22.40 6.70 26.65
C GLU A 67 -22.71 5.31 27.23
N ARG A 68 -23.78 4.65 26.75
CA ARG A 68 -24.12 3.28 27.15
C ARG A 68 -23.10 2.26 26.63
N GLN A 69 -22.60 2.43 25.41
CA GLN A 69 -21.57 1.56 24.84
C GLN A 69 -20.21 1.77 25.50
N ALA A 70 -19.89 3.00 25.90
CA ALA A 70 -18.67 3.32 26.64
C ALA A 70 -18.70 2.78 28.08
N LYS A 71 -19.89 2.53 28.65
CA LYS A 71 -20.05 2.00 30.00
C LYS A 71 -19.52 0.56 30.08
N GLY A 72 -18.32 0.41 30.63
CA GLY A 72 -17.62 -0.88 30.76
C GLY A 72 -16.53 -1.11 29.70
N GLN A 73 -16.33 -0.17 28.78
CA GLN A 73 -15.12 -0.18 27.95
C GLN A 73 -13.95 0.42 28.74
N PRO A 74 -12.75 -0.16 28.64
CA PRO A 74 -11.58 0.41 29.27
C PRO A 74 -11.34 1.82 28.76
N SER A 75 -11.05 2.74 29.66
CA SER A 75 -10.61 4.10 29.33
C SER A 75 -9.35 4.08 28.48
N LYS A 76 -9.05 5.21 27.83
CA LYS A 76 -7.82 5.34 27.04
C LYS A 76 -6.58 5.07 27.89
N GLU A 77 -6.60 5.54 29.13
CA GLU A 77 -5.55 5.34 30.12
C GLU A 77 -5.42 3.85 30.50
N GLU A 78 -6.54 3.14 30.69
CA GLU A 78 -6.54 1.69 30.95
C GLU A 78 -6.05 0.88 29.75
N MET A 79 -6.41 1.29 28.53
CA MET A 79 -5.89 0.68 27.30
C MET A 79 -4.39 0.93 27.12
N GLU A 80 -3.90 2.12 27.43
CA GLU A 80 -2.47 2.44 27.40
C GLU A 80 -1.69 1.67 28.47
N ALA A 81 -2.23 1.56 29.68
CA ALA A 81 -1.65 0.75 30.75
C ALA A 81 -1.61 -0.74 30.38
N PHE A 82 -2.69 -1.25 29.78
CA PHE A 82 -2.76 -2.62 29.29
C PHE A 82 -1.73 -2.88 28.18
N ARG A 83 -1.60 -1.98 27.21
CA ARG A 83 -0.58 -2.08 26.15
C ARG A 83 0.84 -2.05 26.72
N LYS A 84 1.13 -1.14 27.65
CA LYS A 84 2.43 -1.10 28.35
C LYS A 84 2.73 -2.38 29.11
N TRP A 85 1.70 -2.97 29.74
CA TRP A 85 1.84 -4.26 30.40
C TRP A 85 2.07 -5.39 29.40
N GLN A 86 1.33 -5.45 28.29
CA GLN A 86 1.56 -6.43 27.22
C GLN A 86 2.98 -6.33 26.66
N ASP A 87 3.48 -5.11 26.47
CA ASP A 87 4.84 -4.87 25.96
C ASP A 87 5.92 -5.19 27.01
N SER A 88 5.64 -5.03 28.31
CA SER A 88 6.57 -5.42 29.37
C SER A 88 6.73 -6.94 29.52
N GLN A 89 5.78 -7.72 29.00
CA GLN A 89 5.89 -9.18 28.94
C GLN A 89 6.70 -9.67 27.74
N LYS A 90 7.12 -8.78 26.83
CA LYS A 90 7.86 -9.15 25.61
C LYS A 90 9.35 -8.86 25.78
N THR A 91 10.17 -9.68 25.15
CA THR A 91 11.61 -9.39 25.02
C THR A 91 11.84 -8.22 24.07
N ALA A 92 13.01 -7.56 24.19
CA ALA A 92 13.39 -6.47 23.29
C ALA A 92 13.40 -6.93 21.81
N GLU A 93 13.77 -8.18 21.56
CA GLU A 93 13.78 -8.78 20.21
C GLU A 93 12.36 -8.94 19.65
N GLN A 94 11.42 -9.41 20.47
CA GLN A 94 10.00 -9.54 20.08
C GLN A 94 9.35 -8.17 19.84
N LEU A 95 9.63 -7.18 20.67
CA LEU A 95 9.16 -5.81 20.46
C LEU A 95 9.72 -5.20 19.18
N SER A 96 10.97 -5.51 18.84
CA SER A 96 11.62 -5.09 17.59
C SER A 96 10.96 -5.77 16.39
N GLN A 97 10.77 -7.08 16.44
CA GLN A 97 10.13 -7.87 15.39
C GLN A 97 8.67 -7.45 15.17
N GLU A 98 7.88 -7.21 16.22
CA GLU A 98 6.50 -6.73 16.08
C GLU A 98 6.41 -5.33 15.51
N LYS A 99 7.36 -4.43 15.83
CA LYS A 99 7.44 -3.11 15.19
C LYS A 99 7.76 -3.21 13.70
N ILE A 100 8.66 -4.13 13.34
CA ILE A 100 8.97 -4.44 11.95
C ILE A 100 7.72 -4.99 11.26
N SER A 101 7.07 -6.01 11.83
CA SER A 101 5.85 -6.60 11.28
C SER A 101 4.66 -5.65 11.25
N ALA A 102 4.51 -4.73 12.20
CA ALA A 102 3.45 -3.72 12.17
C ALA A 102 3.72 -2.66 11.09
N ALA A 103 4.99 -2.29 10.87
CA ALA A 103 5.39 -1.42 9.76
C ALA A 103 5.23 -2.11 8.39
N GLU A 104 5.46 -3.42 8.31
CA GLU A 104 5.25 -4.24 7.12
C GLU A 104 3.74 -4.44 6.84
N ASN A 105 2.96 -4.83 7.86
CA ASN A 105 1.52 -5.10 7.75
C ASN A 105 0.69 -3.83 7.54
N GLY A 106 1.00 -2.72 8.22
CA GLY A 106 0.35 -1.43 8.00
C GLY A 106 0.54 -0.88 6.58
N ARG A 107 1.47 -1.47 5.81
CA ARG A 107 1.76 -1.13 4.43
C ARG A 107 0.98 -1.97 3.43
N ALA A 108 0.47 -3.16 3.78
CA ALA A 108 -0.24 -4.03 2.84
C ALA A 108 -1.59 -3.42 2.41
N ASP A 109 -2.23 -2.66 3.28
CA ASP A 109 -3.56 -2.05 3.06
C ASP A 109 -3.52 -0.54 2.73
N ALA A 110 -2.34 0.08 2.73
CA ALA A 110 -2.18 1.51 2.44
C ALA A 110 -1.90 1.76 0.95
N GLU A 111 -2.51 2.81 0.39
CA GLU A 111 -2.20 3.32 -0.95
C GLU A 111 -0.68 3.50 -1.11
N LYS A 112 -0.07 2.79 -2.08
CA LYS A 112 1.38 2.78 -2.24
C LYS A 112 1.81 3.96 -3.07
N LYS A 113 2.61 4.84 -2.47
CA LYS A 113 3.25 5.97 -3.16
C LYS A 113 4.52 5.52 -3.88
N LEU A 114 5.04 6.29 -4.83
CA LEU A 114 6.29 6.00 -5.53
C LEU A 114 7.31 7.12 -5.39
N THR A 115 8.59 6.78 -5.26
CA THR A 115 9.70 7.75 -5.35
C THR A 115 10.67 7.37 -6.46
N LEU A 116 10.85 8.29 -7.41
CA LEU A 116 11.82 8.18 -8.49
C LEU A 116 13.17 8.79 -8.11
N HIS A 117 14.21 8.08 -8.53
CA HIS A 117 15.61 8.46 -8.38
C HIS A 117 16.37 8.27 -9.69
N ASN A 118 17.54 8.89 -9.78
CA ASN A 118 18.54 8.53 -10.78
C ASN A 118 19.78 8.00 -10.07
N THR A 119 20.33 6.95 -10.68
CA THR A 119 21.64 6.39 -10.36
C THR A 119 22.52 6.47 -11.59
N ASP A 120 23.82 6.63 -11.41
CA ASP A 120 24.76 6.74 -12.52
C ASP A 120 24.89 5.41 -13.28
N ARG A 121 24.92 5.49 -14.60
CA ARG A 121 25.25 4.36 -15.47
C ARG A 121 26.72 3.98 -15.29
N ILE A 122 26.97 2.71 -14.97
CA ILE A 122 28.30 2.15 -14.70
C ILE A 122 28.81 1.27 -15.85
N SER A 123 30.12 1.04 -15.87
CA SER A 123 30.70 -0.08 -16.61
C SER A 123 30.30 -1.40 -15.94
N THR A 124 30.04 -2.43 -16.75
CA THR A 124 29.57 -3.73 -16.27
C THR A 124 30.52 -4.84 -16.69
N ALA A 125 30.50 -5.95 -15.95
CA ALA A 125 31.14 -7.17 -16.41
C ALA A 125 30.49 -7.65 -17.72
N ALA A 126 31.25 -8.37 -18.54
CA ALA A 126 30.75 -8.93 -19.80
C ALA A 126 29.44 -9.72 -19.57
N ASN A 127 28.46 -9.53 -20.45
CA ASN A 127 27.15 -10.18 -20.42
C ASN A 127 26.27 -9.86 -19.19
N THR A 128 26.53 -8.75 -18.50
CA THR A 128 25.67 -8.26 -17.39
C THR A 128 25.18 -6.84 -17.66
N THR A 129 24.09 -6.44 -17.00
CA THR A 129 23.50 -5.10 -17.14
C THR A 129 23.78 -4.22 -15.91
N PRO A 130 23.67 -2.88 -16.01
CA PRO A 130 23.86 -2.00 -14.86
C PRO A 130 22.91 -2.33 -13.70
N ALA A 131 21.63 -2.61 -13.96
CA ALA A 131 20.65 -2.95 -12.93
C ALA A 131 21.03 -4.25 -12.19
N GLU A 132 21.52 -5.25 -12.91
CA GLU A 132 22.06 -6.47 -12.31
C GLU A 132 23.25 -6.17 -11.40
N GLN A 133 24.20 -5.36 -11.87
CA GLN A 133 25.41 -5.04 -11.11
C GLN A 133 25.10 -4.23 -9.83
N TYR A 134 24.18 -3.28 -9.89
CA TYR A 134 23.69 -2.58 -8.69
C TYR A 134 22.96 -3.52 -7.72
N THR A 135 22.25 -4.51 -8.25
CA THR A 135 21.61 -5.55 -7.43
C THR A 135 22.64 -6.39 -6.70
N ARG A 136 23.66 -6.88 -7.40
CA ARG A 136 24.78 -7.63 -6.81
C ARG A 136 25.54 -6.79 -5.78
N ALA A 137 25.77 -5.50 -6.08
CA ALA A 137 26.41 -4.58 -5.15
C ALA A 137 25.57 -4.37 -3.87
N THR A 138 24.24 -4.34 -3.98
CA THR A 138 23.34 -4.24 -2.82
C THR A 138 23.46 -5.47 -1.92
N VAL A 139 23.45 -6.67 -2.50
CA VAL A 139 23.55 -7.94 -1.77
C VAL A 139 24.91 -8.08 -1.07
N ASN A 140 26.00 -7.67 -1.74
CA ASN A 140 27.35 -7.80 -1.20
C ASN A 140 27.74 -6.66 -0.23
N GLY A 141 26.80 -5.79 0.14
CA GLY A 141 27.03 -4.70 1.09
C GLY A 141 27.73 -3.46 0.52
N ASN A 142 28.06 -3.45 -0.77
CA ASN A 142 28.78 -2.34 -1.42
C ASN A 142 27.92 -1.06 -1.55
N MET A 143 26.60 -1.17 -1.41
CA MET A 143 25.68 -0.02 -1.38
C MET A 143 25.52 0.59 0.02
N GLY A 144 26.30 0.15 1.00
CA GLY A 144 26.18 0.60 2.39
C GLY A 144 24.78 0.30 2.95
N THR A 145 24.10 1.32 3.47
CA THR A 145 22.73 1.22 3.99
C THR A 145 21.64 1.46 2.94
N VAL A 146 21.99 1.82 1.70
CA VAL A 146 21.00 2.12 0.66
C VAL A 146 20.30 0.83 0.24
N ARG A 147 18.96 0.82 0.29
CA ARG A 147 18.13 -0.28 -0.18
C ARG A 147 16.98 0.31 -0.98
N VAL A 148 16.80 -0.13 -2.22
CA VAL A 148 15.72 0.31 -3.12
C VAL A 148 14.92 -0.90 -3.57
N HIS A 149 13.70 -0.67 -4.07
CA HIS A 149 12.87 -1.76 -4.58
C HIS A 149 13.27 -2.16 -5.98
N PHE A 150 13.53 -1.18 -6.86
CA PHE A 150 13.81 -1.45 -8.26
C PHE A 150 15.03 -0.67 -8.77
N TYR A 151 15.87 -1.37 -9.55
CA TYR A 151 16.82 -0.75 -10.47
C TYR A 151 16.34 -0.94 -11.90
N VAL A 152 16.40 0.12 -12.71
CA VAL A 152 15.93 0.12 -14.10
C VAL A 152 17.04 0.63 -15.01
N ASP A 153 17.43 -0.14 -16.02
CA ASP A 153 18.39 0.25 -17.06
C ASP A 153 17.77 0.17 -18.46
N ASP A 154 18.61 0.28 -19.50
CA ASP A 154 18.19 0.22 -20.90
C ASP A 154 17.71 -1.17 -21.35
N VAL A 155 18.02 -2.23 -20.60
CA VAL A 155 17.66 -3.60 -20.93
C VAL A 155 16.39 -4.02 -20.18
N GLY A 156 16.24 -3.63 -18.91
CA GLY A 156 15.05 -3.97 -18.14
C GLY A 156 15.10 -3.52 -16.68
N THR A 157 14.29 -4.19 -15.85
CA THR A 157 14.09 -3.87 -14.43
C THR A 157 14.48 -5.07 -13.56
N TRP A 158 15.25 -4.79 -12.51
CA TRP A 158 15.55 -5.73 -11.43
C TRP A 158 14.81 -5.32 -10.16
N GLN A 159 14.10 -6.27 -9.53
CA GLN A 159 13.49 -6.07 -8.23
C GLN A 159 14.41 -6.60 -7.13
N ASN A 160 14.83 -5.71 -6.23
CA ASN A 160 15.78 -6.01 -5.17
C ASN A 160 15.11 -6.26 -3.83
N LEU A 161 13.94 -5.65 -3.61
CA LEU A 161 13.21 -5.70 -2.35
C LEU A 161 11.72 -5.94 -2.63
N PRO A 162 11.04 -6.78 -1.85
CA PRO A 162 9.58 -6.88 -1.88
C PRO A 162 8.93 -5.50 -1.64
N ILE A 163 7.84 -5.20 -2.36
CA ILE A 163 7.16 -3.87 -2.35
C ILE A 163 6.47 -3.52 -1.02
N ASP A 164 6.27 -4.50 -0.17
CA ASP A 164 5.78 -4.39 1.20
C ASP A 164 6.87 -4.04 2.21
N TYR A 165 8.15 -4.25 1.87
CA TYR A 165 9.28 -4.02 2.77
C TYR A 165 9.75 -2.57 2.73
N THR A 166 10.12 -2.03 3.89
CA THR A 166 10.64 -0.66 3.97
C THR A 166 12.01 -0.57 3.27
N SER A 167 12.19 0.46 2.43
CA SER A 167 13.43 0.70 1.70
C SER A 167 14.12 1.97 2.22
N TRP A 168 15.45 2.05 2.10
CA TRP A 168 16.27 3.17 2.59
C TRP A 168 16.86 3.95 1.42
N HIS A 169 16.18 5.01 0.98
CA HIS A 169 16.49 5.74 -0.25
C HIS A 169 16.23 7.26 -0.22
N ALA A 170 15.19 7.71 0.48
CA ALA A 170 14.76 9.11 0.54
C ALA A 170 15.33 9.85 1.75
N GLY A 171 15.84 9.10 2.74
CA GLY A 171 16.43 9.66 3.95
C GLY A 171 17.84 10.21 3.74
N GLN A 172 18.17 11.27 4.47
CA GLN A 172 19.53 11.80 4.57
C GLN A 172 20.07 11.64 6.00
N LYS A 173 21.38 11.38 6.11
CA LYS A 173 22.06 11.16 7.39
C LYS A 173 21.77 12.31 8.37
N GLY A 174 21.11 11.99 9.49
CA GLY A 174 20.86 12.90 10.60
C GLY A 174 19.72 13.92 10.44
N LYS A 175 18.91 13.84 9.37
CA LYS A 175 17.81 14.80 9.13
C LYS A 175 16.50 14.23 8.56
N ALA A 176 16.33 12.91 8.49
CA ALA A 176 15.12 12.30 7.92
C ALA A 176 13.84 12.64 8.72
N ASP A 177 13.97 12.91 10.02
CA ASP A 177 12.84 12.88 10.95
C ASP A 177 12.22 14.26 11.22
N ALA A 178 12.87 15.35 10.80
CA ALA A 178 12.50 16.69 11.28
C ALA A 178 11.13 17.19 10.80
N TYR A 179 10.69 16.82 9.58
CA TYR A 179 9.48 17.40 8.97
C TYR A 179 8.68 16.42 8.10
N GLY A 180 8.75 15.11 8.39
CA GLY A 180 7.99 14.09 7.67
C GLY A 180 8.68 13.53 6.41
N SER A 181 9.95 13.90 6.14
CA SER A 181 10.70 13.33 5.00
C SER A 181 10.97 11.82 5.14
N ALA A 182 10.93 11.28 6.36
CA ALA A 182 10.98 9.84 6.65
C ALA A 182 9.85 9.06 5.94
N ALA A 183 8.72 9.72 5.62
CA ALA A 183 7.64 9.11 4.84
C ALA A 183 8.12 8.63 3.46
N GLY A 184 9.16 9.26 2.88
CA GLY A 184 9.77 8.76 1.65
C GLY A 184 10.23 7.30 1.78
N ASN A 185 10.98 6.98 2.83
CA ASN A 185 11.41 5.59 3.10
C ASN A 185 10.25 4.69 3.50
N MET A 186 9.39 5.18 4.41
CA MET A 186 8.36 4.36 5.07
C MET A 186 7.10 4.12 4.22
N GLN A 187 6.82 4.95 3.22
CA GLN A 187 5.53 4.93 2.52
C GLN A 187 5.64 4.83 1.01
N THR A 188 6.86 4.81 0.45
CA THR A 188 7.03 4.75 -1.01
C THR A 188 7.78 3.52 -1.51
N ILE A 189 7.42 3.11 -2.73
CA ILE A 189 8.17 2.19 -3.57
C ILE A 189 9.24 3.01 -4.29
N SER A 190 10.50 2.59 -4.19
CA SER A 190 11.66 3.29 -4.72
C SER A 190 12.15 2.70 -6.04
N ILE A 191 12.31 3.56 -7.03
CA ILE A 191 12.76 3.20 -8.38
C ILE A 191 14.01 4.03 -8.70
N GLU A 192 15.12 3.35 -8.94
CA GLU A 192 16.37 3.94 -9.43
C GLU A 192 16.46 3.76 -10.95
N CYS A 193 16.36 4.86 -11.69
CA CYS A 193 16.57 4.86 -13.14
C CYS A 193 18.05 5.13 -13.46
N ILE A 194 18.71 4.17 -14.09
CA ILE A 194 20.14 4.18 -14.35
C ILE A 194 20.45 4.90 -15.67
N MET A 195 21.06 6.07 -15.57
CA MET A 195 21.36 6.96 -16.71
C MET A 195 22.68 7.68 -16.47
N ASN A 196 23.31 8.26 -17.49
CA ASN A 196 24.46 9.16 -17.30
C ASN A 196 24.21 10.61 -17.74
N GLY A 197 22.98 10.93 -18.17
CA GLY A 197 22.58 12.26 -18.58
C GLY A 197 23.04 12.67 -19.98
N SER A 198 23.67 11.76 -20.74
CA SER A 198 24.11 12.03 -22.10
C SER A 198 22.94 12.19 -23.08
N GLY A 199 21.77 11.63 -22.74
CA GLY A 199 20.63 11.58 -23.64
C GLY A 199 20.83 10.62 -24.81
N ASP A 200 21.79 9.71 -24.72
CA ASP A 200 22.00 8.66 -25.71
C ASP A 200 20.83 7.65 -25.74
N LYS A 201 20.90 6.70 -26.68
CA LYS A 201 19.86 5.68 -26.86
C LYS A 201 19.59 4.89 -25.58
N LYS A 202 20.61 4.64 -24.75
CA LYS A 202 20.45 3.87 -23.52
C LYS A 202 19.76 4.70 -22.45
N ASP A 203 20.12 5.96 -22.29
CA ASP A 203 19.42 6.88 -21.39
C ASP A 203 17.94 7.04 -21.77
N CYS A 204 17.66 7.14 -23.08
CA CYS A 204 16.30 7.21 -23.59
C CYS A 204 15.51 5.94 -23.26
N GLN A 205 16.11 4.76 -23.47
CA GLN A 205 15.48 3.47 -23.20
C GLN A 205 15.30 3.22 -21.69
N ALA A 206 16.27 3.57 -20.85
CA ALA A 206 16.16 3.47 -19.39
C ALA A 206 15.03 4.35 -18.85
N ARG A 207 14.93 5.60 -19.34
CA ARG A 207 13.82 6.50 -19.04
C ARG A 207 12.47 5.93 -19.47
N ASP A 208 12.39 5.30 -20.65
CA ASP A 208 11.18 4.65 -21.14
C ASP A 208 10.77 3.46 -20.25
N ASN A 209 11.72 2.57 -19.96
CA ASN A 209 11.51 1.42 -19.07
C ASN A 209 11.05 1.86 -17.68
N ALA A 210 11.66 2.92 -17.12
CA ALA A 210 11.27 3.47 -15.82
C ALA A 210 9.85 4.06 -15.86
N ALA A 211 9.46 4.74 -16.96
CA ALA A 211 8.11 5.25 -17.12
C ALA A 211 7.07 4.11 -17.20
N ARG A 212 7.36 3.02 -17.90
CA ARG A 212 6.50 1.82 -17.97
C ARG A 212 6.31 1.17 -16.60
N LEU A 213 7.40 0.95 -15.86
CA LEU A 213 7.35 0.40 -14.50
C LEU A 213 6.55 1.31 -13.57
N THR A 214 6.78 2.62 -13.65
CA THR A 214 6.07 3.61 -12.84
C THR A 214 4.57 3.58 -13.13
N ALA A 215 4.18 3.54 -14.41
CA ALA A 215 2.78 3.45 -14.82
C ALA A 215 2.11 2.17 -14.28
N TYR A 216 2.78 1.02 -14.44
CA TYR A 216 2.31 -0.26 -13.93
C TYR A 216 2.06 -0.23 -12.42
N LEU A 217 3.03 0.25 -11.65
CA LEU A 217 2.93 0.30 -10.18
C LEU A 217 1.82 1.25 -9.71
N LEU A 218 1.67 2.41 -10.36
CA LEU A 218 0.59 3.36 -10.05
C LEU A 218 -0.80 2.81 -10.41
N ASP A 219 -0.92 2.06 -11.50
CA ASP A 219 -2.19 1.42 -11.89
C ASP A 219 -2.52 0.23 -11.00
N THR A 220 -1.51 -0.49 -10.48
CA THR A 220 -1.69 -1.67 -9.63
C THR A 220 -2.00 -1.29 -8.18
N TYR A 221 -1.32 -0.26 -7.65
CA TYR A 221 -1.33 0.04 -6.22
C TYR A 221 -1.88 1.44 -5.87
N GLY A 222 -2.29 2.22 -6.87
CA GLY A 222 -2.73 3.61 -6.69
C GLY A 222 -1.58 4.55 -6.33
N GLY A 223 -1.91 5.69 -5.72
CA GLY A 223 -0.94 6.59 -5.12
C GLY A 223 -0.37 7.68 -6.02
N ASP A 224 0.47 8.49 -5.37
CA ASP A 224 1.14 9.64 -5.94
C ASP A 224 2.59 9.32 -6.35
N LEU A 225 3.09 10.09 -7.33
CA LEU A 225 4.44 10.01 -7.84
C LEU A 225 5.31 11.17 -7.32
N TYR A 226 6.35 10.83 -6.58
CA TYR A 226 7.30 11.76 -5.99
C TYR A 226 8.69 11.60 -6.61
N THR A 227 9.49 12.67 -6.58
CA THR A 227 10.94 12.62 -6.76
C THR A 227 11.62 12.50 -5.40
N HIS A 228 12.88 12.06 -5.35
CA HIS A 228 13.69 12.23 -4.13
C HIS A 228 13.77 13.71 -3.71
N ASN A 229 13.86 14.60 -4.69
CA ASN A 229 13.90 16.04 -4.51
C ASN A 229 12.69 16.57 -3.73
N TYR A 230 11.48 16.02 -3.94
CA TYR A 230 10.32 16.35 -3.10
C TYR A 230 10.60 16.12 -1.61
N TRP A 231 11.10 14.96 -1.24
CA TRP A 231 11.39 14.63 0.16
C TRP A 231 12.51 15.50 0.73
N CYS A 232 13.48 15.88 -0.10
CA CYS A 232 14.54 16.82 0.28
C CYS A 232 13.98 18.23 0.56
N ASN A 233 13.01 18.68 -0.24
CA ASN A 233 12.30 19.94 -0.06
C ASN A 233 11.40 19.95 1.18
N VAL A 234 10.67 18.87 1.44
CA VAL A 234 9.87 18.69 2.67
C VAL A 234 10.76 18.79 3.91
N ARG A 235 11.91 18.10 3.89
CA ARG A 235 12.93 18.22 4.96
C ARG A 235 13.47 19.65 5.10
N ASN A 236 13.56 20.41 4.02
CA ASN A 236 13.96 21.82 4.05
C ASN A 236 12.79 22.75 4.41
N GLU A 237 11.70 22.21 4.99
CA GLU A 237 10.50 22.91 5.43
C GLU A 237 9.75 23.62 4.30
N LYS A 238 10.05 23.28 3.04
CA LYS A 238 9.34 23.82 1.89
C LYS A 238 7.94 23.22 1.85
N LYS A 239 6.95 24.07 1.59
CA LYS A 239 5.53 23.71 1.47
C LYS A 239 5.07 23.99 0.05
N GLY A 240 4.21 23.14 -0.48
CA GLY A 240 3.69 23.26 -1.83
C GLY A 240 2.98 21.99 -2.27
N SER A 241 2.40 22.01 -3.47
CA SER A 241 1.87 20.81 -4.09
C SER A 241 3.00 19.81 -4.39
N ILE A 242 2.64 18.53 -4.55
CA ILE A 242 3.55 17.47 -4.99
C ILE A 242 4.30 17.91 -6.25
N GLU A 243 3.56 18.43 -7.23
CA GLU A 243 4.11 18.90 -8.50
C GLU A 243 5.10 20.05 -8.34
N ALA A 244 4.81 21.03 -7.48
CA ALA A 244 5.71 22.14 -7.22
C ALA A 244 7.00 21.66 -6.53
N LEU A 245 6.88 20.83 -5.49
CA LEU A 245 8.02 20.35 -4.71
C LEU A 245 8.85 19.28 -5.44
N ASN A 246 8.25 18.54 -6.37
CA ASN A 246 8.99 17.64 -7.27
C ASN A 246 10.00 18.40 -8.14
N LYS A 247 9.67 19.65 -8.53
CA LYS A 247 10.45 20.48 -9.45
C LYS A 247 11.33 21.52 -8.76
N LEU A 248 10.94 21.99 -7.57
CA LEU A 248 11.68 23.00 -6.81
C LEU A 248 13.12 22.54 -6.51
N ASP A 249 14.12 23.38 -6.71
CA ASP A 249 15.51 23.04 -6.38
C ASP A 249 15.68 22.80 -4.87
N ASP A 250 16.27 21.66 -4.49
CA ASP A 250 16.47 21.29 -3.08
C ASP A 250 17.77 21.83 -2.46
N GLY A 251 18.60 22.53 -3.25
CA GLY A 251 19.92 23.04 -2.88
C GLY A 251 20.94 21.95 -2.57
N TYR A 252 20.69 20.71 -3.00
CA TYR A 252 21.48 19.54 -2.62
C TYR A 252 21.59 18.49 -3.73
N LYS A 253 20.69 17.50 -3.77
CA LYS A 253 20.81 16.32 -4.64
C LYS A 253 20.08 16.54 -5.96
N ASN A 254 18.99 17.31 -5.94
CA ASN A 254 18.17 17.59 -7.11
C ASN A 254 17.74 16.31 -7.87
N CYS A 255 17.60 15.20 -7.14
CA CYS A 255 17.39 13.86 -7.69
C CYS A 255 15.89 13.59 -7.97
N PRO A 256 15.49 13.01 -9.11
CA PRO A 256 16.30 12.39 -10.16
C PRO A 256 16.96 13.42 -11.09
N VAL A 257 18.29 13.49 -11.12
CA VAL A 257 19.04 14.59 -11.77
C VAL A 257 18.85 14.64 -13.30
N TYR A 258 18.59 13.52 -13.95
CA TYR A 258 18.42 13.40 -15.40
C TYR A 258 16.95 13.44 -15.85
N ILE A 259 16.02 13.10 -14.94
CA ILE A 259 14.57 13.08 -15.23
C ILE A 259 13.89 14.37 -14.76
N ARG A 260 14.22 14.89 -13.57
CA ARG A 260 13.60 16.09 -12.98
C ARG A 260 13.64 17.32 -13.90
N PRO A 261 14.74 17.62 -14.63
CA PRO A 261 14.75 18.75 -15.57
C PRO A 261 13.71 18.62 -16.71
N LYS A 262 13.21 17.40 -16.95
CA LYS A 262 12.20 17.08 -17.95
C LYS A 262 10.99 16.39 -17.30
N TRP A 263 10.67 16.75 -16.04
CA TRP A 263 9.66 16.07 -15.22
C TRP A 263 8.30 16.00 -15.90
N ASP A 264 7.82 17.11 -16.45
CA ASP A 264 6.52 17.17 -17.14
C ASP A 264 6.47 16.17 -18.31
N SER A 265 7.53 16.11 -19.13
CA SER A 265 7.60 15.14 -20.23
C SER A 265 7.65 13.68 -19.76
N PHE A 266 8.22 13.43 -18.58
CA PHE A 266 8.30 12.10 -17.99
C PHE A 266 6.95 11.68 -17.41
N THR A 267 6.26 12.58 -16.70
CA THR A 267 4.93 12.29 -16.15
C THR A 267 3.90 12.11 -17.27
N GLU A 268 3.99 12.86 -18.38
CA GLU A 268 3.17 12.59 -19.57
C GLU A 268 3.47 11.23 -20.21
N LEU A 269 4.75 10.81 -20.26
CA LEU A 269 5.11 9.47 -20.72
C LEU A 269 4.57 8.36 -19.80
N VAL A 270 4.62 8.57 -18.47
CA VAL A 270 3.98 7.66 -17.51
C VAL A 270 2.47 7.60 -17.78
N LYS A 271 1.81 8.76 -17.91
CA LYS A 271 0.37 8.84 -18.19
C LYS A 271 -0.04 8.19 -19.50
N SER A 272 0.82 8.15 -20.52
CA SER A 272 0.51 7.50 -21.80
C SER A 272 0.57 5.97 -21.72
N TYR A 273 1.35 5.43 -20.77
CA TYR A 273 1.35 4.01 -20.44
C TYR A 273 0.20 3.62 -19.50
N ARG A 274 -0.19 4.51 -18.58
CA ARG A 274 -1.44 4.37 -17.83
C ARG A 274 -2.61 4.44 -18.81
N LYS A 275 -3.61 3.57 -18.68
CA LYS A 275 -4.74 3.38 -19.64
C LYS A 275 -4.46 2.47 -20.85
N ASN A 276 -3.21 2.12 -21.13
CA ASN A 276 -2.83 1.12 -22.12
C ASN A 276 -2.23 -0.11 -21.43
N ASN A 277 -2.90 -0.62 -20.40
CA ASN A 277 -2.38 -1.70 -19.56
C ASN A 277 -2.45 -3.04 -20.34
N THR A 278 -1.60 -3.18 -21.35
CA THR A 278 -1.24 -4.47 -21.93
C THR A 278 -0.61 -5.28 -20.82
N LYS A 279 -1.24 -6.40 -20.44
CA LYS A 279 -0.72 -7.37 -19.48
C LYS A 279 0.78 -7.55 -19.69
N LEU A 280 1.57 -7.17 -18.71
CA LEU A 280 3.00 -7.46 -18.70
C LEU A 280 3.18 -8.81 -18.04
N PHE A 281 4.17 -9.57 -18.49
CA PHE A 281 4.49 -10.87 -17.92
C PHE A 281 5.84 -10.72 -17.23
N TYR A 282 5.83 -10.76 -15.91
CA TYR A 282 7.02 -10.70 -15.08
C TYR A 282 7.59 -12.09 -14.87
N VAL A 283 8.77 -12.33 -15.42
CA VAL A 283 9.68 -13.38 -14.94
C VAL A 283 10.47 -12.78 -13.77
N GLN A 284 10.84 -13.57 -12.76
CA GLN A 284 11.64 -13.11 -11.60
C GLN A 284 12.84 -12.18 -11.93
N VAL A 285 13.37 -12.26 -13.15
CA VAL A 285 14.54 -11.52 -13.64
C VAL A 285 14.25 -10.72 -14.93
N GLY A 286 12.99 -10.37 -15.22
CA GLY A 286 12.64 -9.51 -16.35
C GLY A 286 11.13 -9.36 -16.61
N ALA A 287 10.73 -8.27 -17.26
CA ALA A 287 9.33 -8.01 -17.64
C ALA A 287 9.16 -8.01 -19.17
N PHE A 288 8.06 -8.59 -19.64
CA PHE A 288 7.80 -8.79 -21.07
C PHE A 288 6.40 -8.29 -21.45
N SER A 289 6.29 -7.60 -22.58
CA SER A 289 4.99 -7.22 -23.16
C SER A 289 4.27 -8.37 -23.88
N SER A 290 4.95 -9.51 -24.05
CA SER A 290 4.39 -10.74 -24.65
C SER A 290 4.59 -11.91 -23.69
N ARG A 291 3.52 -12.69 -23.50
CA ARG A 291 3.54 -13.92 -22.71
C ARG A 291 4.52 -14.94 -23.27
N GLU A 292 4.54 -15.09 -24.58
CA GLU A 292 5.40 -16.04 -25.28
C GLU A 292 6.88 -15.73 -25.02
N ASN A 293 7.26 -14.45 -25.04
CA ASN A 293 8.62 -14.03 -24.72
C ASN A 293 8.97 -14.28 -23.25
N ALA A 294 8.04 -14.05 -22.32
CA ALA A 294 8.23 -14.37 -20.91
C ALA A 294 8.41 -15.87 -20.68
N GLU A 295 7.59 -16.71 -21.32
CA GLU A 295 7.67 -18.17 -21.22
C GLU A 295 9.00 -18.69 -21.79
N ALA A 296 9.43 -18.17 -22.94
CA ALA A 296 10.72 -18.49 -23.53
C ALA A 296 11.91 -18.09 -22.63
N TYR A 297 11.84 -16.93 -21.97
CA TYR A 297 12.88 -16.51 -21.04
C TYR A 297 12.85 -17.30 -19.73
N LEU A 298 11.66 -17.58 -19.18
CA LEU A 298 11.49 -18.42 -17.99
C LEU A 298 12.13 -19.79 -18.20
N ALA A 299 11.92 -20.42 -19.36
CA ALA A 299 12.53 -21.71 -19.68
C ALA A 299 14.07 -21.67 -19.64
N LYS A 300 14.69 -20.59 -20.13
CA LYS A 300 16.15 -20.39 -20.06
C LYS A 300 16.63 -20.19 -18.62
N VAL A 301 15.90 -19.38 -17.84
CA VAL A 301 16.28 -19.00 -16.47
C VAL A 301 16.08 -20.17 -15.49
N LYS A 302 15.05 -21.01 -15.67
CA LYS A 302 14.77 -22.16 -14.81
C LYS A 302 15.91 -23.18 -14.73
N LYS A 303 16.79 -23.23 -15.74
CA LYS A 303 18.01 -24.04 -15.71
C LYS A 303 18.96 -23.64 -14.56
N TYR A 304 18.98 -22.35 -14.22
CA TYR A 304 19.85 -21.77 -13.19
C TYR A 304 19.09 -21.41 -11.92
N TYR A 305 17.79 -21.09 -12.03
CA TYR A 305 16.91 -20.70 -10.93
C TYR A 305 15.61 -21.52 -10.99
N PRO A 306 15.60 -22.74 -10.43
CA PRO A 306 14.45 -23.66 -10.53
C PRO A 306 13.13 -23.06 -10.02
N GLY A 307 13.20 -22.15 -9.04
CA GLY A 307 12.07 -21.44 -8.45
C GLY A 307 11.56 -20.24 -9.25
N ALA A 308 12.14 -19.92 -10.41
CA ALA A 308 11.66 -18.83 -11.24
C ALA A 308 10.20 -19.05 -11.67
N PHE A 309 9.43 -17.98 -11.66
CA PHE A 309 8.00 -17.98 -11.98
C PHE A 309 7.66 -16.88 -12.98
N ILE A 310 6.51 -17.01 -13.64
CA ILE A 310 5.85 -15.92 -14.35
C ILE A 310 4.69 -15.43 -13.50
N LYS A 311 4.64 -14.13 -13.26
CA LYS A 311 3.49 -13.43 -12.72
C LYS A 311 2.91 -12.53 -13.80
N VAL A 312 1.59 -12.58 -13.97
CA VAL A 312 0.90 -11.60 -14.81
C VAL A 312 0.81 -10.30 -14.03
N MET A 313 1.35 -9.24 -14.63
CA MET A 313 1.37 -7.87 -14.15
C MET A 313 0.27 -7.09 -14.89
#